data_AF-A0AAV9P6C1-F1
#
_entry.id   AF-A0AAV9P6C1-F1
#
_cell.length_a   1.000
_cell.length_b   1.000
_cell.length_c   1.000
_cell.angle_alpha   90.00
_cell.angle_beta   90.00
_cell.angle_gamma   90.00
#
_symmetry.space_group_name_H-M   'P 1'
#
loop_
_entity.id
_entity.type
_entity.pdbx_description
1 polymer ?
#
loop_
_entity_poly.entity_id
_entity_poly.type
_entity_poly.pdbx_seq_one_letter_code
_entity_poly.pdbx_strand_id
1 'polypeptide(L)'
;MRDRRTENPPAIRTANSTAQATPRALNSIRNLAPGREREASRTVYNELQLPYQHDGFAQYFYRSMQLSEFASGALFAVGLFSSGVYRPEVIKAQFSFSSNVMITTMMAASAASAIVIDLADRFGIMKKKHSQPSSLGFFSFDSNLIGGLLIGLGMATTGSCPGTSFAQVGAGNINGVLVVIGGLLGAITFVRLQDSLTRARAQKETQTAPQDPPNPTLSKSQSKTPLDIATALGIPPMVLLLIWVPMCLAVMRIAFARDRSQALSNPGILPPAYGGLFIGLAQFATVSFAGHALGASSGYEHVARWLQSKVTSKPSNGEGGQPLLTGSVIFSIGIVCSAAMQNYIFNGVKPFANNGIQFPSNLVALQMVAGGWAMVLGSRVARGCTSGHGISGLSKFSLPSLVTTASMFGMGIASTAMLRH
;
A
#
# COMPACT_ATOMS: atom_id res chain seq x y z
N MET A 1 4.39 -59.20 61.15
CA MET A 1 3.35 -60.06 60.53
C MET A 1 2.67 -59.26 59.41
N ARG A 2 2.62 -59.83 58.19
CA ARG A 2 1.99 -59.38 56.91
C ARG A 2 2.57 -58.08 56.31
N ASP A 3 3.27 -58.03 55.18
CA ASP A 3 3.38 -58.78 53.91
C ASP A 3 2.40 -58.37 52.78
N ARG A 4 3.00 -58.12 51.59
CA ARG A 4 2.50 -57.92 50.20
C ARG A 4 1.93 -56.53 49.80
N ARG A 5 2.63 -55.75 48.97
CA ARG A 5 2.82 -55.79 47.48
C ARG A 5 1.54 -55.50 46.67
N THR A 6 1.57 -54.42 45.89
CA THR A 6 1.19 -54.29 44.46
C THR A 6 1.39 -52.81 44.08
N GLU A 7 2.46 -52.47 43.37
CA GLU A 7 2.54 -52.27 41.90
C GLU A 7 2.51 -50.79 41.54
N ASN A 8 3.64 -50.32 41.00
CA ASN A 8 3.80 -49.01 40.38
C ASN A 8 4.28 -49.27 38.94
N PRO A 9 3.48 -49.00 37.90
CA PRO A 9 3.99 -48.86 36.54
C PRO A 9 4.34 -47.39 36.23
N PRO A 10 5.32 -47.13 35.33
CA PRO A 10 5.97 -45.84 35.21
C PRO A 10 5.10 -44.81 34.49
N ALA A 11 4.99 -43.62 35.07
CA ALA A 11 4.41 -42.46 34.40
C ALA A 11 5.30 -42.02 33.23
N ILE A 12 4.72 -42.10 32.03
CA ILE A 12 5.17 -41.53 30.78
C ILE A 12 5.54 -40.05 31.00
N ARG A 13 6.80 -39.67 30.73
CA ARG A 13 7.20 -38.26 30.65
C ARG A 13 6.54 -37.64 29.42
N THR A 14 5.48 -36.88 29.64
CA THR A 14 4.99 -35.87 28.69
C THR A 14 4.79 -34.53 29.41
N ALA A 15 5.04 -33.48 28.63
CA ALA A 15 4.57 -32.10 28.79
C ALA A 15 5.42 -31.09 29.59
N ASN A 16 5.91 -30.11 28.80
CA ASN A 16 5.70 -28.67 28.97
C ASN A 16 6.29 -27.96 30.21
N SER A 17 7.38 -27.23 29.97
CA SER A 17 7.62 -25.98 30.68
C SER A 17 8.23 -24.92 29.75
N THR A 18 7.37 -24.02 29.25
CA THR A 18 7.68 -22.60 28.96
C THR A 18 6.39 -21.91 28.47
N ALA A 19 5.40 -21.86 29.34
CA ALA A 19 4.25 -20.97 29.21
C ALA A 19 3.91 -20.43 30.61
N GLN A 20 4.67 -19.43 31.04
CA GLN A 20 4.27 -18.55 32.15
C GLN A 20 4.46 -17.10 31.70
N ALA A 21 3.50 -16.60 30.92
CA ALA A 21 3.21 -15.18 30.88
C ALA A 21 2.18 -14.88 31.99
N THR A 22 2.57 -13.99 32.90
CA THR A 22 1.96 -13.71 34.21
C THR A 22 0.50 -13.20 34.15
N PRO A 23 -0.39 -13.61 35.09
CA PRO A 23 -1.77 -13.12 35.24
C PRO A 23 -1.93 -11.60 35.50
N ARG A 24 -0.82 -10.88 35.75
CA ARG A 24 -0.82 -9.43 36.05
C ARG A 24 -1.11 -8.55 34.84
N ALA A 25 -0.79 -8.98 33.62
CA ALA A 25 -1.02 -8.17 32.42
C ALA A 25 -2.52 -8.08 32.06
N LEU A 26 -3.23 -9.20 32.16
CA LEU A 26 -4.67 -9.30 31.90
C LEU A 26 -5.52 -8.51 32.91
N ASN A 27 -5.13 -8.49 34.19
CA ASN A 27 -5.84 -7.70 35.21
C ASN A 27 -5.70 -6.18 35.05
N SER A 28 -4.70 -5.69 34.31
CA SER A 28 -4.57 -4.25 34.02
C SER A 28 -5.58 -3.74 32.98
N ILE A 29 -6.09 -4.64 32.13
CA ILE A 29 -7.06 -4.31 31.07
C ILE A 29 -8.47 -4.18 31.66
N ARG A 30 -8.80 -4.99 32.67
CA ARG A 30 -10.15 -5.05 33.28
C ARG A 30 -10.56 -3.77 34.04
N ASN A 31 -9.61 -2.91 34.37
CA ASN A 31 -9.83 -1.69 35.16
C ASN A 31 -9.66 -0.40 34.34
N LEU A 32 -9.59 -0.47 33.01
CA LEU A 32 -9.49 0.73 32.16
C LEU A 32 -10.87 1.29 31.82
N ALA A 33 -11.04 2.60 31.99
CA ALA A 33 -12.25 3.31 31.60
C ALA A 33 -12.54 3.16 30.09
N PRO A 34 -13.82 3.12 29.67
CA PRO A 34 -14.21 2.89 28.28
C PRO A 34 -13.58 3.97 27.37
N GLY A 35 -12.75 3.52 26.42
CA GLY A 35 -12.02 4.38 25.48
C GLY A 35 -10.51 4.12 25.41
N ARG A 36 -9.86 3.70 26.51
CA ARG A 36 -8.41 3.37 26.52
C ARG A 36 -8.11 1.91 26.16
N GLU A 37 -9.13 1.06 26.11
CA GLU A 37 -9.03 -0.36 25.73
C GLU A 37 -8.53 -0.58 24.28
N ARG A 38 -8.83 0.36 23.37
CA ARG A 38 -8.42 0.29 21.96
C ARG A 38 -6.90 0.44 21.77
N GLU A 39 -6.25 1.25 22.60
CA GLU A 39 -4.81 1.52 22.50
C GLU A 39 -3.99 0.44 23.24
N ALA A 40 -4.50 -0.04 24.39
CA ALA A 40 -3.92 -1.16 25.12
C ALA A 40 -3.99 -2.47 24.30
N SER A 41 -5.13 -2.76 23.65
CA SER A 41 -5.29 -3.96 22.83
C SER A 41 -4.38 -3.96 21.59
N ARG A 42 -4.15 -2.79 20.96
CA ARG A 42 -3.23 -2.65 19.82
C ARG A 42 -1.76 -2.88 20.18
N THR A 43 -1.35 -2.40 21.35
CA THR A 43 0.04 -2.54 21.82
C THR A 43 0.32 -3.98 22.24
N VAL A 44 -0.63 -4.61 22.93
CA VAL A 44 -0.56 -6.02 23.32
C VAL A 44 -0.61 -6.94 22.08
N TYR A 45 -1.45 -6.70 21.08
CA TYR A 45 -1.50 -7.57 19.89
C TYR A 45 -0.21 -7.51 19.03
N ASN A 46 0.44 -6.36 18.95
CA ASN A 46 1.68 -6.22 18.17
C ASN A 46 2.92 -6.78 18.88
N GLU A 47 2.95 -6.80 20.22
CA GLU A 47 4.09 -7.29 21.00
C GLU A 47 4.01 -8.79 21.33
N LEU A 48 2.81 -9.38 21.40
CA LEU A 48 2.64 -10.66 22.10
C LEU A 48 2.44 -11.90 21.22
N GLN A 49 2.41 -11.79 19.89
CA GLN A 49 2.22 -12.94 18.95
C GLN A 49 1.30 -14.04 19.54
N LEU A 50 0.18 -13.65 20.16
CA LEU A 50 -0.58 -14.60 20.95
C LEU A 50 -1.26 -15.59 20.01
N PRO A 51 -1.16 -16.90 20.31
CA PRO A 51 -1.80 -17.92 19.51
C PRO A 51 -3.31 -17.66 19.51
N TYR A 52 -3.89 -17.91 18.33
CA TYR A 52 -5.31 -17.94 18.05
C TYR A 52 -6.09 -18.62 19.19
N GLN A 53 -6.62 -17.83 20.12
CA GLN A 53 -7.51 -18.29 21.18
C GLN A 53 -8.85 -17.58 21.05
N HIS A 54 -9.90 -18.40 21.12
CA HIS A 54 -11.29 -18.12 20.79
C HIS A 54 -11.93 -17.01 21.65
N ASP A 55 -11.72 -15.74 21.29
CA ASP A 55 -12.56 -14.64 21.76
C ASP A 55 -13.42 -14.14 20.60
N GLY A 56 -14.73 -14.42 20.65
CA GLY A 56 -15.69 -14.08 19.57
C GLY A 56 -15.70 -12.60 19.19
N PHE A 57 -15.31 -11.71 20.11
CA PHE A 57 -15.15 -10.27 19.86
C PHE A 57 -13.95 -9.96 18.94
N ALA A 58 -12.80 -10.60 19.17
CA ALA A 58 -11.62 -10.42 18.31
C ALA A 58 -11.88 -10.95 16.90
N GLN A 59 -12.61 -12.05 16.78
CA GLN A 59 -13.01 -12.63 15.50
C GLN A 59 -14.03 -11.77 14.75
N TYR A 60 -15.00 -11.18 15.45
CA TYR A 60 -15.96 -10.22 14.87
C TYR A 60 -15.26 -8.94 14.40
N PHE A 61 -14.34 -8.40 15.21
CA PHE A 61 -13.54 -7.22 14.88
C PHE A 61 -12.62 -7.46 13.68
N TYR A 62 -12.00 -8.64 13.59
CA TYR A 62 -11.19 -9.02 12.43
C TYR A 62 -12.03 -9.15 11.16
N ARG A 63 -13.22 -9.75 11.25
CA ARG A 63 -14.17 -9.86 10.12
C ARG A 63 -14.67 -8.50 9.65
N SER A 64 -14.99 -7.59 10.56
CA SER A 64 -15.43 -6.24 10.21
C SER A 64 -14.32 -5.43 9.56
N MET A 65 -13.07 -5.60 10.01
CA MET A 65 -11.90 -5.00 9.39
C MET A 65 -11.69 -5.53 7.95
N GLN A 66 -11.77 -6.84 7.73
CA GLN A 66 -11.66 -7.43 6.39
C GLN A 66 -12.76 -6.97 5.44
N LEU A 67 -14.01 -6.89 5.92
CA LEU A 67 -15.12 -6.38 5.12
C LEU A 67 -14.91 -4.90 4.74
N SER A 68 -14.36 -4.10 5.65
CA SER A 68 -14.05 -2.70 5.39
C SER A 68 -12.95 -2.50 4.34
N GLU A 69 -11.95 -3.39 4.31
CA GLU A 69 -10.89 -3.38 3.28
C GLU A 69 -11.46 -3.73 1.90
N PHE A 70 -12.32 -4.76 1.83
CA PHE A 70 -13.00 -5.13 0.60
C PHE A 70 -13.87 -3.97 0.09
N ALA A 71 -14.69 -3.38 0.98
CA ALA A 71 -15.55 -2.25 0.65
C ALA A 71 -14.74 -1.01 0.20
N SER A 72 -13.63 -0.72 0.88
CA SER A 72 -12.71 0.36 0.48
C SER A 72 -12.11 0.10 -0.90
N GLY A 73 -11.68 -1.13 -1.18
CA GLY A 73 -11.18 -1.54 -2.50
C GLY A 73 -12.26 -1.39 -3.58
N ALA A 74 -13.50 -1.78 -3.26
CA ALA A 74 -14.62 -1.65 -4.17
C ALA A 74 -14.95 -0.17 -4.48
N LEU A 75 -14.98 0.70 -3.47
CA LEU A 75 -15.18 2.15 -3.62
C LEU A 75 -14.03 2.80 -4.42
N PHE A 76 -12.80 2.37 -4.16
CA PHE A 76 -11.63 2.83 -4.91
C PHE A 76 -11.77 2.48 -6.40
N ALA A 77 -12.21 1.25 -6.71
CA ALA A 77 -12.49 0.84 -8.09
C ALA A 77 -13.67 1.59 -8.73
N VAL A 78 -14.74 1.91 -7.99
CA VAL A 78 -15.81 2.80 -8.48
C VAL A 78 -15.22 4.13 -8.93
N GLY A 79 -14.33 4.72 -8.13
CA GLY A 79 -13.66 5.96 -8.52
C GLY A 79 -12.79 5.82 -9.77
N LEU A 80 -12.02 4.74 -9.90
CA LEU A 80 -11.16 4.49 -11.06
C LEU A 80 -11.94 4.22 -12.35
N PHE A 81 -13.02 3.44 -12.26
CA PHE A 81 -13.82 3.05 -13.43
C PHE A 81 -14.70 4.22 -13.89
N SER A 82 -15.39 4.88 -12.95
CA SER A 82 -16.26 6.03 -13.26
C SER A 82 -15.51 7.22 -13.88
N SER A 83 -14.26 7.47 -13.48
CA SER A 83 -13.41 8.52 -14.07
C SER A 83 -12.70 8.08 -15.37
N GLY A 84 -12.75 6.81 -15.75
CA GLY A 84 -12.01 6.27 -16.90
C GLY A 84 -10.50 6.09 -16.65
N VAL A 85 -10.01 6.35 -15.43
CA VAL A 85 -8.58 6.24 -15.06
C VAL A 85 -8.06 4.80 -15.13
N TYR A 86 -8.94 3.79 -15.16
CA TYR A 86 -8.52 2.42 -15.43
C TYR A 86 -7.99 2.21 -16.87
N ARG A 87 -8.32 3.07 -17.83
CA ARG A 87 -7.93 2.91 -19.25
C ARG A 87 -6.46 3.27 -19.46
N PRO A 88 -5.65 2.42 -20.14
CA PRO A 88 -4.23 2.68 -20.33
C PRO A 88 -3.92 3.99 -21.06
N GLU A 89 -4.78 4.40 -21.98
CA GLU A 89 -4.64 5.61 -22.78
C GLU A 89 -4.70 6.85 -21.89
N VAL A 90 -5.60 6.86 -20.89
CA VAL A 90 -5.74 7.96 -19.92
C VAL A 90 -4.47 8.09 -19.05
N ILE A 91 -3.92 6.95 -18.62
CA ILE A 91 -2.69 6.93 -17.80
C ILE A 91 -1.48 7.40 -18.62
N LYS A 92 -1.36 7.01 -19.90
CA LYS A 92 -0.27 7.49 -20.76
C LYS A 92 -0.45 8.96 -21.15
N ALA A 93 -1.69 9.39 -21.40
CA ALA A 93 -2.01 10.76 -21.82
C ALA A 93 -1.56 11.80 -20.79
N GLN A 94 -1.53 11.45 -19.50
CA GLN A 94 -1.09 12.35 -18.42
C GLN A 94 0.35 12.84 -18.60
N PHE A 95 1.25 12.00 -19.11
CA PHE A 95 2.67 12.32 -19.29
C PHE A 95 2.94 13.15 -20.53
N SER A 96 2.01 13.11 -21.48
CA SER A 96 2.03 13.93 -22.69
C SER A 96 1.17 15.19 -22.58
N PHE A 97 0.60 15.46 -21.40
CA PHE A 97 -0.33 16.56 -21.13
C PHE A 97 -1.49 16.63 -22.15
N SER A 98 -1.89 15.48 -22.70
CA SER A 98 -2.94 15.40 -23.72
C SER A 98 -4.34 15.25 -23.10
N SER A 99 -4.42 14.81 -21.84
CA SER A 99 -5.67 14.69 -21.09
C SER A 99 -5.50 15.20 -19.66
N ASN A 100 -6.49 15.96 -19.20
CA ASN A 100 -6.56 16.48 -17.84
C ASN A 100 -7.36 15.57 -16.89
N VAL A 101 -7.82 14.40 -17.35
CA VAL A 101 -8.63 13.47 -16.54
C VAL A 101 -7.88 13.02 -15.29
N MET A 102 -6.67 12.49 -15.46
CA MET A 102 -5.87 11.93 -14.36
C MET A 102 -5.51 12.97 -13.30
N ILE A 103 -5.04 14.16 -13.72
CA ILE A 103 -4.68 15.23 -12.77
C ILE A 103 -5.91 15.72 -12.01
N THR A 104 -7.06 15.86 -12.68
CA THR A 104 -8.32 16.27 -12.02
C THR A 104 -8.78 15.24 -11.00
N THR A 105 -8.78 13.96 -11.36
CA THR A 105 -9.13 12.86 -10.43
C THR A 105 -8.17 12.81 -9.23
N MET A 106 -6.85 12.93 -9.46
CA MET A 106 -5.87 12.89 -8.38
C MET A 106 -5.98 14.10 -7.43
N MET A 107 -6.21 15.31 -7.95
CA MET A 107 -6.40 16.52 -7.13
C MET A 107 -7.68 16.43 -6.28
N ALA A 108 -8.79 15.98 -6.87
CA ALA A 108 -10.03 15.73 -6.13
C ALA A 108 -9.83 14.68 -5.02
N ALA A 109 -9.18 13.56 -5.35
CA ALA A 109 -8.88 12.50 -4.39
C ALA A 109 -7.96 12.97 -3.26
N SER A 110 -6.92 13.75 -3.58
CA SER A 110 -5.98 14.28 -2.59
C SER A 110 -6.63 15.32 -1.68
N ALA A 111 -7.47 16.22 -2.23
CA ALA A 111 -8.21 17.19 -1.42
C ALA A 111 -9.16 16.48 -0.44
N ALA A 112 -9.95 15.51 -0.92
CA ALA A 112 -10.85 14.73 -0.08
C ALA A 112 -10.07 13.93 0.99
N SER A 113 -8.97 13.28 0.59
CA SER A 113 -8.12 12.49 1.49
C SER A 113 -7.44 13.33 2.56
N ALA A 114 -7.05 14.58 2.25
CA ALA A 114 -6.46 15.50 3.23
C ALA A 114 -7.45 15.86 4.33
N ILE A 115 -8.71 16.15 3.97
CA ILE A 115 -9.78 16.42 4.93
C ILE A 115 -10.02 15.19 5.80
N VAL A 116 -10.12 14.01 5.20
CA VAL A 116 -10.34 12.74 5.91
C VAL A 116 -9.22 12.45 6.91
N ILE A 117 -7.96 12.56 6.50
CA ILE A 117 -6.80 12.25 7.34
C ILE A 117 -6.67 13.29 8.46
N ASP A 118 -6.91 14.57 8.19
CA ASP A 118 -6.90 15.62 9.22
C ASP A 118 -7.99 15.39 10.27
N LEU A 119 -9.20 15.07 9.83
CA LEU A 119 -10.33 14.82 10.71
C LEU A 119 -10.13 13.57 11.57
N ALA A 120 -9.59 12.49 10.98
CA ALA A 120 -9.29 11.26 11.69
C ALA A 120 -8.20 11.42 12.77
N ASP A 121 -7.23 12.32 12.53
CA ASP A 121 -6.19 12.69 13.50
C ASP A 121 -6.78 13.47 14.67
N ARG A 122 -7.66 14.44 14.39
CA ARG A 122 -8.36 15.23 15.43
C ARG A 122 -9.26 14.38 16.31
N PHE A 123 -9.95 13.41 15.75
CA PHE A 123 -10.81 12.49 16.51
C PHE A 123 -10.04 11.33 17.16
N GLY A 124 -8.71 11.28 17.06
CA GLY A 124 -7.88 10.25 17.67
C GLY A 124 -8.08 8.84 17.08
N ILE A 125 -8.71 8.73 15.90
CA ILE A 125 -8.95 7.46 15.19
C ILE A 125 -7.63 6.92 14.63
N MET A 126 -6.79 7.81 14.10
CA MET A 126 -5.49 7.48 13.53
C MET A 126 -4.53 8.66 13.73
N LYS A 127 -3.35 8.41 14.32
CA LYS A 127 -2.28 9.41 14.33
C LYS A 127 -1.70 9.59 12.92
N LYS A 128 -1.47 10.82 12.47
CA LYS A 128 -0.74 11.12 11.22
C LYS A 128 0.66 10.49 11.24
N LYS A 129 0.76 9.27 10.71
CA LYS A 129 2.05 8.62 10.45
C LYS A 129 2.61 9.16 9.14
N HIS A 130 3.64 9.99 9.24
CA HIS A 130 4.38 10.52 8.10
C HIS A 130 5.14 9.40 7.38
N SER A 131 5.23 9.49 6.05
CA SER A 131 6.08 8.58 5.27
C SER A 131 7.52 8.81 5.70
N GLN A 132 8.21 7.76 6.13
CA GLN A 132 9.61 7.89 6.52
C GLN A 132 10.52 7.89 5.28
N PRO A 133 11.55 8.76 5.23
CA PRO A 133 12.54 8.76 4.18
C PRO A 133 13.18 7.39 4.17
N SER A 134 13.19 6.79 2.99
CA SER A 134 13.81 5.51 2.78
C SER A 134 15.15 5.79 2.14
N SER A 135 16.22 5.30 2.78
CA SER A 135 17.57 5.47 2.27
C SER A 135 18.22 4.13 1.90
N LEU A 136 18.80 4.04 0.70
CA LEU A 136 19.68 2.99 0.21
C LEU A 136 21.13 3.19 0.71
N GLY A 137 21.46 4.38 1.20
CA GLY A 137 22.74 4.71 1.84
C GLY A 137 23.59 5.73 1.09
N PHE A 138 23.11 6.30 -0.02
CA PHE A 138 23.80 7.35 -0.77
C PHE A 138 23.39 8.75 -0.31
N PHE A 139 22.09 9.00 -0.14
CA PHE A 139 21.53 10.25 0.40
C PHE A 139 20.15 10.03 1.03
N SER A 140 19.62 11.01 1.78
CA SER A 140 18.40 10.85 2.60
C SER A 140 17.12 10.45 1.84
N PHE A 141 17.07 10.64 0.51
CA PHE A 141 15.88 10.38 -0.32
C PHE A 141 16.19 9.53 -1.57
N ASP A 142 17.30 8.81 -1.59
CA ASP A 142 17.74 8.02 -2.75
C ASP A 142 16.75 6.95 -3.16
N SER A 143 16.17 6.21 -2.22
CA SER A 143 15.13 5.21 -2.51
C SER A 143 13.85 5.85 -3.01
N ASN A 144 13.51 7.04 -2.51
CA ASN A 144 12.35 7.80 -2.96
C ASN A 144 12.54 8.29 -4.40
N LEU A 145 13.73 8.80 -4.74
CA LEU A 145 14.08 9.21 -6.10
C LEU A 145 14.10 8.01 -7.05
N ILE A 146 14.92 7.00 -6.77
CA ILE A 146 15.09 5.81 -7.63
C ILE A 146 13.76 5.07 -7.78
N GLY A 147 13.03 4.87 -6.68
CA GLY A 147 11.73 4.23 -6.70
C GLY A 147 10.71 5.03 -7.48
N GLY A 148 10.67 6.36 -7.32
CA GLY A 148 9.80 7.24 -8.10
C GLY A 148 10.10 7.16 -9.59
N LEU A 149 11.37 7.26 -10.00
CA LEU A 149 11.78 7.11 -11.41
C LEU A 149 11.30 5.77 -11.99
N LEU A 150 11.52 4.65 -11.30
CA LEU A 150 11.06 3.32 -11.75
C LEU A 150 9.54 3.22 -11.89
N ILE A 151 8.78 3.80 -10.95
CA ILE A 151 7.31 3.87 -11.05
C ILE A 151 6.92 4.68 -12.29
N GLY A 152 7.55 5.83 -12.53
CA GLY A 152 7.28 6.68 -13.69
C GLY A 152 7.52 5.98 -15.01
N LEU A 153 8.67 5.30 -15.14
CA LEU A 153 9.03 4.50 -16.32
C LEU A 153 8.01 3.39 -16.58
N GLY A 154 7.64 2.64 -15.53
CA GLY A 154 6.65 1.57 -15.64
C GLY A 154 5.26 2.11 -15.99
N MET A 155 4.82 3.22 -15.42
CA MET A 155 3.53 3.85 -15.75
C MET A 155 3.49 4.34 -17.20
N ALA A 156 4.55 4.97 -17.70
CA ALA A 156 4.60 5.49 -19.07
C ALA A 156 4.61 4.35 -20.11
N THR A 157 5.34 3.28 -19.85
CA THR A 157 5.44 2.14 -20.77
C THR A 157 4.18 1.27 -20.79
N THR A 158 3.60 1.01 -19.61
CA THR A 158 2.46 0.09 -19.48
C THR A 158 1.10 0.78 -19.60
N GLY A 159 1.00 2.06 -19.24
CA GLY A 159 -0.29 2.71 -19.03
C GLY A 159 -1.04 2.12 -17.84
N SER A 160 -0.34 1.72 -16.79
CA SER A 160 -0.95 1.25 -15.55
C SER A 160 -0.18 1.76 -14.34
N CYS A 161 -0.86 1.93 -13.21
CA CYS A 161 -0.27 2.05 -11.88
C CYS A 161 -0.59 0.78 -11.05
N PRO A 162 0.00 0.57 -9.86
CA PRO A 162 -0.21 -0.66 -9.09
C PRO A 162 -1.67 -0.89 -8.66
N GLY A 163 -2.46 0.17 -8.47
CA GLY A 163 -3.88 0.07 -8.14
C GLY A 163 -4.78 -0.08 -9.36
N THR A 164 -4.47 0.62 -10.46
CA THR A 164 -5.26 0.52 -11.69
C THR A 164 -5.04 -0.79 -12.43
N SER A 165 -3.89 -1.46 -12.26
CA SER A 165 -3.65 -2.77 -12.88
C SER A 165 -4.68 -3.79 -12.40
N PHE A 166 -5.04 -3.78 -11.11
CA PHE A 166 -6.12 -4.60 -10.58
C PHE A 166 -7.49 -4.22 -11.18
N ALA A 167 -7.76 -2.93 -11.34
CA ALA A 167 -8.99 -2.47 -12.00
C ALA A 167 -9.02 -2.87 -13.50
N GLN A 168 -7.88 -2.83 -14.18
CA GLN A 168 -7.71 -3.29 -15.57
C GLN A 168 -7.95 -4.79 -15.70
N VAL A 169 -7.45 -5.60 -14.76
CA VAL A 169 -7.78 -7.03 -14.68
C VAL A 169 -9.28 -7.23 -14.53
N GLY A 170 -9.93 -6.51 -13.60
CA GLY A 170 -11.38 -6.59 -13.43
C GLY A 170 -12.15 -6.17 -14.68
N ALA A 171 -11.68 -5.15 -15.38
CA ALA A 171 -12.24 -4.70 -16.65
C ALA A 171 -11.97 -5.65 -17.84
N GLY A 172 -11.24 -6.76 -17.63
CA GLY A 172 -10.94 -7.74 -18.66
C GLY A 172 -9.82 -7.34 -19.63
N ASN A 173 -8.98 -6.37 -19.27
CA ASN A 173 -7.86 -5.93 -20.10
C ASN A 173 -6.65 -6.87 -19.90
N ILE A 174 -6.23 -7.57 -20.96
CA ILE A 174 -5.10 -8.49 -20.92
C ILE A 174 -3.78 -7.81 -20.54
N ASN A 175 -3.59 -6.54 -20.92
CA ASN A 175 -2.40 -5.78 -20.53
C ASN A 175 -2.35 -5.61 -19.00
N GLY A 176 -3.51 -5.42 -18.35
CA GLY A 176 -3.61 -5.36 -16.90
C GLY A 176 -3.12 -6.66 -16.23
N VAL A 177 -3.45 -7.82 -16.81
CA VAL A 177 -3.00 -9.13 -16.32
C VAL A 177 -1.47 -9.26 -16.44
N LEU A 178 -0.91 -8.92 -17.60
CA LEU A 178 0.53 -8.96 -17.84
C LEU A 178 1.30 -8.03 -16.89
N VAL A 179 0.75 -6.84 -16.63
CA VAL A 179 1.32 -5.89 -15.66
C VAL A 179 1.25 -6.44 -14.24
N VAL A 180 0.16 -7.10 -13.83
CA VAL A 180 0.06 -7.75 -12.51
C VAL A 180 1.11 -8.85 -12.38
N ILE A 181 1.31 -9.68 -13.40
CA ILE A 181 2.35 -10.73 -13.41
C ILE A 181 3.73 -10.10 -13.25
N GLY A 182 4.06 -9.10 -14.07
CA GLY A 182 5.30 -8.33 -13.94
C GLY A 182 5.46 -7.74 -12.54
N GLY A 183 4.39 -7.15 -12.01
CA GLY A 183 4.36 -6.56 -10.68
C GLY A 183 4.64 -7.56 -9.55
N LEU A 184 4.08 -8.77 -9.64
CA LEU A 184 4.38 -9.85 -8.70
C LEU A 184 5.85 -10.27 -8.79
N LEU A 185 6.41 -10.37 -10.00
CA LEU A 185 7.85 -10.63 -10.17
C LEU A 185 8.68 -9.52 -9.52
N GLY A 186 8.30 -8.25 -9.69
CA GLY A 186 8.99 -7.11 -9.08
C GLY A 186 8.94 -7.14 -7.55
N ALA A 187 7.79 -7.49 -6.97
CA ALA A 187 7.65 -7.67 -5.52
C ALA A 187 8.51 -8.83 -5.01
N ILE A 188 8.55 -9.96 -5.71
CA ILE A 188 9.42 -11.10 -5.38
C ILE A 188 10.90 -10.69 -5.43
N THR A 189 11.32 -9.95 -6.46
CA THR A 189 12.68 -9.41 -6.56
C THR A 189 13.00 -8.52 -5.35
N PHE A 190 12.07 -7.64 -4.96
CA PHE A 190 12.25 -6.77 -3.80
C PHE A 190 12.41 -7.54 -2.49
N VAL A 191 11.53 -8.52 -2.21
CA VAL A 191 11.61 -9.30 -0.96
C VAL A 191 12.95 -10.04 -0.87
N ARG A 192 13.41 -10.67 -1.97
CA ARG A 192 14.72 -11.33 -2.00
C ARG A 192 15.89 -10.37 -1.82
N LEU A 193 15.81 -9.19 -2.42
CA LEU A 193 16.84 -8.16 -2.26
C LEU A 193 16.88 -7.67 -0.81
N GLN A 194 15.72 -7.43 -0.20
CA GLN A 194 15.60 -7.00 1.19
C GLN A 194 16.13 -8.06 2.16
N ASP A 195 15.80 -9.34 1.97
CA ASP A 195 16.34 -10.46 2.77
C ASP A 195 17.87 -10.51 2.68
N SER A 196 18.43 -10.28 1.49
CA SER A 196 19.87 -10.33 1.25
C SER A 196 20.60 -9.14 1.89
N LEU A 197 20.04 -7.94 1.78
CA LEU A 197 20.57 -6.73 2.42
C LEU A 197 20.52 -6.83 3.95
N THR A 198 19.42 -7.36 4.50
CA THR A 198 19.26 -7.52 5.95
C THR A 198 20.27 -8.52 6.50
N ARG A 199 20.51 -9.64 5.80
CA ARG A 199 21.53 -10.62 6.17
C ARG A 199 22.95 -10.05 6.10
N ALA A 200 23.27 -9.31 5.04
CA ALA A 200 24.58 -8.67 4.91
C ALA A 200 24.85 -7.64 6.03
N ARG A 201 23.82 -6.88 6.45
CA ARG A 201 23.93 -5.95 7.57
C ARG A 201 24.11 -6.67 8.91
N ALA A 202 23.34 -7.73 9.18
CA ALA A 202 23.48 -8.52 10.40
C ALA A 202 24.87 -9.17 10.54
N GLN A 203 25.45 -9.63 9.42
CA GLN A 203 26.82 -10.15 9.40
C GLN A 203 27.87 -9.08 9.71
N LYS A 204 27.68 -7.86 9.19
CA LYS A 204 28.57 -6.74 9.45
C LYS A 204 28.53 -6.29 10.92
N GLU A 205 27.35 -6.28 11.55
CA GLU A 205 27.20 -5.99 12.98
C GLU A 205 27.87 -7.07 13.85
N THR A 206 27.76 -8.34 13.48
CA THR A 206 28.40 -9.46 14.19
C THR A 206 29.94 -9.37 14.12
N GLN A 207 30.49 -8.83 13.03
CA GLN A 207 31.94 -8.67 12.84
C GLN A 207 32.53 -7.42 13.53
N THR A 208 31.71 -6.48 13.98
CA THR A 208 32.19 -5.20 14.56
C THR A 208 31.98 -5.09 16.08
N ALA A 209 31.60 -6.16 16.76
CA ALA A 209 31.33 -6.14 18.21
C ALA A 209 32.62 -5.95 19.05
N PRO A 210 32.80 -4.85 19.80
CA PRO A 210 33.81 -4.73 20.84
C PRO A 210 33.35 -5.46 22.12
N GLN A 211 34.29 -5.95 22.94
CA GLN A 211 34.05 -6.70 24.18
C GLN A 211 33.50 -5.87 25.38
N ASP A 212 33.03 -4.65 25.15
CA ASP A 212 32.49 -3.80 26.23
C ASP A 212 30.95 -3.90 26.33
N PRO A 213 30.38 -3.81 27.55
CA PRO A 213 28.94 -3.93 27.77
C PRO A 213 28.16 -2.87 26.97
N PRO A 214 26.91 -3.18 26.56
CA PRO A 214 26.21 -2.45 25.53
C PRO A 214 25.88 -1.03 25.99
N ASN A 215 26.58 -0.04 25.44
CA ASN A 215 26.11 1.34 25.45
C ASN A 215 24.96 1.46 24.44
N PRO A 216 23.71 1.75 24.86
CA PRO A 216 22.53 1.71 24.00
C PRO A 216 22.41 2.90 23.02
N THR A 217 23.48 3.64 22.78
CA THR A 217 23.44 4.94 22.09
C THR A 217 23.85 4.91 20.62
N LEU A 218 24.25 3.76 20.06
CA LEU A 218 24.81 3.69 18.69
C LEU A 218 24.00 2.87 17.67
N SER A 219 22.67 2.79 17.78
CA SER A 219 21.80 2.19 16.73
C SER A 219 20.70 3.11 16.18
N LYS A 220 20.73 4.40 16.53
CA LYS A 220 19.80 5.40 15.95
C LYS A 220 20.56 6.42 15.12
N SER A 221 21.11 5.98 13.99
CA SER A 221 21.24 6.89 12.84
C SER A 221 19.85 7.10 12.20
N GLN A 222 18.89 7.57 13.01
CA GLN A 222 17.70 8.24 12.51
C GLN A 222 18.20 9.55 11.90
N SER A 223 18.34 9.56 10.57
CA SER A 223 18.53 10.78 9.79
C SER A 223 17.59 11.86 10.30
N LYS A 224 18.12 12.85 11.04
CA LYS A 224 17.45 14.07 11.52
C LYS A 224 17.14 15.01 10.35
N THR A 225 16.50 14.50 9.30
CA THR A 225 15.89 15.35 8.27
C THR A 225 14.49 15.70 8.76
N PRO A 226 14.10 16.98 8.83
CA PRO A 226 12.74 17.36 9.20
C PRO A 226 11.78 16.62 8.26
N LEU A 227 10.95 15.78 8.87
CA LEU A 227 10.17 14.75 8.18
C LEU A 227 8.97 15.34 7.41
N ASP A 228 8.72 16.62 7.63
CA ASP A 228 7.49 17.31 7.29
C ASP A 228 7.79 18.78 6.94
N ILE A 229 7.18 19.24 5.86
CA ILE A 229 7.28 20.62 5.36
C ILE A 229 6.68 21.58 6.41
N ALA A 230 5.64 21.15 7.14
CA ALA A 230 5.02 21.94 8.19
C ALA A 230 5.98 22.20 9.36
N THR A 231 6.75 21.18 9.80
CA THR A 231 7.76 21.37 10.85
C THR A 231 8.99 22.13 10.36
N ALA A 232 9.34 21.99 9.08
CA ALA A 232 10.44 22.77 8.48
C ALA A 232 10.08 24.27 8.34
N LEU A 233 8.82 24.60 8.10
CA LEU A 233 8.32 25.99 7.96
C LEU A 233 7.70 26.57 9.24
N GLY A 234 7.53 25.78 10.30
CA GLY A 234 6.85 26.20 11.54
C GLY A 234 5.35 26.47 11.38
N ILE A 235 4.71 25.91 10.34
CA ILE A 235 3.31 26.17 10.01
C ILE A 235 2.42 25.10 10.65
N PRO A 236 1.35 25.47 11.38
CA PRO A 236 0.44 24.49 11.97
C PRO A 236 -0.28 23.67 10.87
N PRO A 237 -0.51 22.36 11.07
CA PRO A 237 -1.11 21.48 10.05
C PRO A 237 -2.45 21.97 9.49
N MET A 238 -3.21 22.72 10.28
CA MET A 238 -4.51 23.28 9.88
C MET A 238 -4.37 24.37 8.81
N VAL A 239 -3.35 25.22 8.91
CA VAL A 239 -3.06 26.25 7.89
C VAL A 239 -2.63 25.57 6.59
N LEU A 240 -1.86 24.49 6.69
CA LEU A 240 -1.39 23.76 5.53
C LEU A 240 -2.55 23.05 4.79
N LEU A 241 -3.52 22.51 5.52
CA LEU A 241 -4.79 22.02 4.96
C LEU A 241 -5.57 23.15 4.26
N LEU A 242 -5.69 24.31 4.91
CA LEU A 242 -6.37 25.49 4.36
C LEU A 242 -5.70 26.05 3.11
N ILE A 243 -4.41 25.78 2.88
CA ILE A 243 -3.70 26.12 1.64
C ILE A 243 -3.89 25.02 0.59
N TRP A 244 -3.78 23.75 0.98
CA TRP A 244 -3.80 22.61 0.06
C TRP A 244 -5.13 22.40 -0.64
N VAL A 245 -6.23 22.47 0.10
CA VAL A 245 -7.57 22.28 -0.48
C VAL A 245 -7.88 23.32 -1.57
N PRO A 246 -7.74 24.65 -1.34
CA PRO A 246 -7.95 25.62 -2.41
C PRO A 246 -6.90 25.51 -3.52
N MET A 247 -5.66 25.11 -3.23
CA MET A 247 -4.67 24.83 -4.28
C MET A 247 -5.14 23.70 -5.20
N CYS A 248 -5.61 22.58 -4.67
CA CYS A 248 -6.18 21.49 -5.46
C CYS A 248 -7.40 21.94 -6.27
N LEU A 249 -8.30 22.73 -5.67
CA LEU A 249 -9.45 23.31 -6.38
C LEU A 249 -9.00 24.23 -7.52
N ALA A 250 -7.99 25.08 -7.31
CA ALA A 250 -7.43 25.95 -8.33
C ALA A 250 -6.80 25.16 -9.48
N VAL A 251 -6.02 24.12 -9.18
CA VAL A 251 -5.45 23.23 -10.22
C VAL A 251 -6.57 22.55 -11.02
N MET A 252 -7.63 22.07 -10.37
CA MET A 252 -8.79 21.51 -11.08
C MET A 252 -9.51 22.54 -11.93
N ARG A 253 -9.68 23.77 -11.47
CA ARG A 253 -10.27 24.86 -12.27
C ARG A 253 -9.41 25.20 -13.48
N ILE A 254 -8.09 25.24 -13.34
CA ILE A 254 -7.15 25.48 -14.46
C ILE A 254 -7.20 24.30 -15.44
N ALA A 255 -7.22 23.07 -14.93
CA ALA A 255 -7.31 21.85 -15.74
C ALA A 255 -8.63 21.82 -16.55
N PHE A 256 -9.74 22.23 -15.94
CA PHE A 256 -11.04 22.36 -16.61
C PHE A 256 -11.06 23.51 -17.62
N ALA A 257 -10.47 24.67 -17.29
CA ALA A 257 -10.38 25.80 -18.23
C ALA A 257 -9.47 25.51 -19.44
N ARG A 258 -8.46 24.66 -19.26
CA ARG A 258 -7.54 24.20 -20.32
C ARG A 258 -8.00 22.90 -20.97
N ASP A 259 -9.20 22.43 -20.68
CA ASP A 259 -9.64 21.11 -21.10
C ASP A 259 -9.78 21.06 -22.62
N ARG A 260 -8.75 20.55 -23.30
CA ARG A 260 -8.75 20.19 -24.73
C ARG A 260 -9.64 18.94 -24.99
N SER A 261 -10.56 18.63 -24.09
CA SER A 261 -11.31 17.37 -23.97
C SER A 261 -12.33 17.10 -25.08
N GLN A 262 -12.43 17.94 -26.11
CA GLN A 262 -13.10 17.51 -27.34
C GLN A 262 -12.27 16.48 -28.14
N ALA A 263 -10.96 16.35 -27.90
CA ALA A 263 -10.12 15.38 -28.63
C ALA A 263 -10.13 13.95 -28.04
N LEU A 264 -10.61 13.76 -26.81
CA LEU A 264 -10.84 12.44 -26.19
C LEU A 264 -12.23 12.49 -25.55
N SER A 265 -13.26 12.07 -26.29
CA SER A 265 -14.63 11.91 -25.80
C SER A 265 -14.61 11.32 -24.38
N ASN A 266 -15.23 12.02 -23.43
CA ASN A 266 -15.32 11.71 -21.99
C ASN A 266 -15.06 10.22 -21.68
N PRO A 267 -13.84 9.81 -21.26
CA PRO A 267 -13.44 8.40 -21.25
C PRO A 267 -14.06 7.59 -20.10
N GLY A 268 -14.72 8.26 -19.15
CA GLY A 268 -15.42 7.70 -18.00
C GLY A 268 -16.91 8.06 -18.00
N ILE A 269 -17.68 7.38 -17.14
CA ILE A 269 -19.13 7.54 -17.01
C ILE A 269 -19.47 8.85 -16.27
N LEU A 270 -18.60 9.28 -15.36
CA LEU A 270 -18.76 10.47 -14.53
C LEU A 270 -17.60 11.44 -14.75
N PRO A 271 -17.81 12.76 -14.52
CA PRO A 271 -16.73 13.72 -14.58
C PRO A 271 -15.56 13.32 -13.64
N PRO A 272 -14.29 13.54 -14.04
CA PRO A 272 -13.11 13.02 -13.34
C PRO A 272 -13.03 13.39 -11.84
N ALA A 273 -13.59 14.55 -11.47
CA ALA A 273 -13.64 15.02 -10.08
C ALA A 273 -14.48 14.10 -9.17
N TYR A 274 -15.60 13.56 -9.67
CA TYR A 274 -16.44 12.63 -8.90
C TYR A 274 -15.72 11.30 -8.66
N GLY A 275 -14.97 10.81 -9.65
CA GLY A 275 -14.12 9.63 -9.45
C GLY A 275 -13.07 9.86 -8.35
N GLY A 276 -12.52 11.07 -8.26
CA GLY A 276 -11.60 11.46 -7.18
C GLY A 276 -12.30 11.50 -5.82
N LEU A 277 -13.54 11.99 -5.76
CA LEU A 277 -14.34 11.97 -4.53
C LEU A 277 -14.61 10.55 -4.03
N PHE A 278 -14.94 9.60 -4.93
CA PHE A 278 -15.08 8.19 -4.57
C PHE A 278 -13.79 7.57 -4.04
N ILE A 279 -12.62 7.94 -4.59
CA ILE A 279 -11.32 7.54 -4.04
C ILE A 279 -11.11 8.13 -2.64
N GLY A 280 -11.52 9.38 -2.41
CA GLY A 280 -11.52 10.00 -1.08
C GLY A 280 -12.46 9.30 -0.09
N LEU A 281 -13.63 8.85 -0.54
CA LEU A 281 -14.56 8.05 0.27
C LEU A 281 -13.97 6.67 0.60
N ALA A 282 -13.27 6.04 -0.34
CA ALA A 282 -12.50 4.84 -0.05
C ALA A 282 -11.44 5.10 1.03
N GLN A 283 -10.74 6.23 0.96
CA GLN A 283 -9.76 6.63 1.97
C GLN A 283 -10.42 6.83 3.35
N PHE A 284 -11.62 7.41 3.39
CA PHE A 284 -12.42 7.56 4.60
C PHE A 284 -12.81 6.23 5.21
N ALA A 285 -13.31 5.30 4.40
CA ALA A 285 -13.67 3.96 4.86
C ALA A 285 -12.44 3.23 5.43
N THR A 286 -11.31 3.23 4.73
CA THR A 286 -10.08 2.58 5.21
C THR A 286 -9.58 3.19 6.50
N VAL A 287 -9.55 4.52 6.61
CA VAL A 287 -9.03 5.19 7.82
C VAL A 287 -9.96 4.97 9.01
N SER A 288 -11.27 5.04 8.80
CA SER A 288 -12.26 4.91 9.88
C SER A 288 -12.31 3.50 10.46
N PHE A 289 -12.15 2.47 9.63
CA PHE A 289 -12.33 1.07 10.05
C PHE A 289 -11.01 0.30 10.20
N ALA A 290 -10.02 0.52 9.34
CA ALA A 290 -8.74 -0.18 9.40
C ALA A 290 -7.63 0.64 10.07
N GLY A 291 -7.79 1.96 10.16
CA GLY A 291 -6.83 2.84 10.84
C GLY A 291 -5.50 3.01 10.12
N HIS A 292 -5.47 2.76 8.80
CA HIS A 292 -4.31 3.03 7.96
C HIS A 292 -4.69 3.77 6.66
N ALA A 293 -3.70 4.32 5.98
CA ALA A 293 -3.88 4.98 4.68
C ALA A 293 -4.08 3.96 3.55
N LEU A 294 -4.58 4.41 2.39
CA LEU A 294 -4.74 3.56 1.21
C LEU A 294 -3.38 3.12 0.65
N GLY A 295 -3.29 1.86 0.20
CA GLY A 295 -2.08 1.33 -0.43
C GLY A 295 -2.35 0.03 -1.19
N ALA A 296 -2.46 0.11 -2.51
CA ALA A 296 -2.67 -1.08 -3.35
C ALA A 296 -1.40 -1.94 -3.48
N SER A 297 -0.22 -1.30 -3.47
CA SER A 297 1.04 -1.97 -3.78
C SER A 297 1.55 -2.94 -2.70
N SER A 298 1.08 -2.82 -1.45
CA SER A 298 1.38 -3.81 -0.40
C SER A 298 0.72 -5.17 -0.65
N GLY A 299 -0.37 -5.21 -1.44
CA GLY A 299 -0.98 -6.46 -1.88
C GLY A 299 0.03 -7.36 -2.63
N TYR A 300 0.82 -6.79 -3.54
CA TYR A 300 1.86 -7.54 -4.27
C TYR A 300 2.91 -8.14 -3.34
N GLU A 301 3.32 -7.39 -2.31
CA GLU A 301 4.34 -7.83 -1.36
C GLU A 301 3.87 -8.99 -0.49
N HIS A 302 2.65 -8.92 0.05
CA HIS A 302 2.10 -10.00 0.88
C HIS A 302 1.93 -11.29 0.06
N VAL A 303 1.47 -11.18 -1.19
CA VAL A 303 1.41 -12.33 -2.11
C VAL A 303 2.81 -12.88 -2.39
N ALA A 304 3.80 -12.02 -2.65
CA ALA A 304 5.18 -12.43 -2.89
C ALA A 304 5.81 -13.14 -1.68
N ARG A 305 5.62 -12.63 -0.45
CA ARG A 305 6.09 -13.26 0.79
C ARG A 305 5.41 -14.61 1.02
N TRP A 306 4.10 -14.69 0.79
CA TRP A 306 3.36 -15.96 0.88
C TRP A 306 3.90 -17.00 -0.12
N LEU A 307 4.11 -16.61 -1.39
CA LEU A 307 4.71 -17.49 -2.40
C LEU A 307 6.12 -17.95 -1.99
N GLN A 308 6.95 -17.03 -1.49
CA GLN A 308 8.31 -17.35 -1.06
C GLN A 308 8.34 -18.30 0.13
N SER A 309 7.38 -18.18 1.06
CA SER A 309 7.23 -19.08 2.21
C SER A 309 6.91 -20.52 1.80
N LYS A 310 6.24 -20.71 0.65
CA LYS A 310 5.92 -22.03 0.10
C LYS A 310 7.09 -22.64 -0.67
N VAL A 311 7.92 -21.81 -1.28
CA VAL A 311 9.06 -22.25 -2.10
C VAL A 311 10.34 -22.46 -1.27
N THR A 312 10.53 -21.72 -0.17
CA THR A 312 11.76 -21.75 0.62
C THR A 312 11.52 -22.41 1.97
N SER A 313 12.21 -23.51 2.28
CA SER A 313 12.08 -24.25 3.55
C SER A 313 12.68 -23.52 4.77
N LYS A 314 13.44 -22.44 4.56
CA LYS A 314 13.93 -21.58 5.64
C LYS A 314 13.03 -20.34 5.75
N PRO A 315 12.27 -20.17 6.85
CA PRO A 315 11.56 -18.93 7.09
C PRO A 315 12.59 -17.78 7.19
N SER A 316 12.37 -16.72 6.42
CA SER A 316 13.10 -15.46 6.58
C SER A 316 12.71 -14.87 7.93
N ASN A 317 13.67 -14.73 8.85
CA ASN A 317 13.58 -14.01 10.13
C ASN A 317 12.21 -14.10 10.86
N GLY A 318 11.88 -15.25 11.44
CA GLY A 318 10.88 -15.36 12.52
C GLY A 318 9.43 -15.01 12.15
N GLU A 319 9.13 -14.62 10.91
CA GLU A 319 7.77 -14.43 10.43
C GLU A 319 7.20 -15.81 10.06
N GLY A 320 6.47 -16.43 11.01
CA GLY A 320 5.60 -17.55 10.70
C GLY A 320 4.74 -17.20 9.48
N GLY A 321 4.64 -18.12 8.51
CA GLY A 321 4.12 -17.85 7.16
C GLY A 321 2.91 -16.92 7.17
N GLN A 322 3.09 -15.69 6.70
CA GLN A 322 2.03 -14.69 6.74
C GLN A 322 0.82 -15.18 5.95
N PRO A 323 -0.42 -14.95 6.44
CA PRO A 323 -1.62 -15.40 5.75
C PRO A 323 -1.78 -14.68 4.42
N LEU A 324 -2.11 -15.42 3.35
CA LEU A 324 -2.35 -14.87 2.01
C LEU A 324 -3.41 -13.76 2.04
N LEU A 325 -4.46 -13.94 2.85
CA LEU A 325 -5.59 -13.03 2.97
C LEU A 325 -5.32 -11.89 3.97
N THR A 326 -4.30 -11.09 3.66
CA THR A 326 -4.02 -9.84 4.38
C THR A 326 -4.96 -8.72 3.90
N GLY A 327 -5.20 -7.68 4.72
CA GLY A 327 -6.08 -6.55 4.37
C GLY A 327 -5.82 -5.95 2.99
N SER A 328 -4.55 -5.71 2.62
CA SER A 328 -4.20 -5.17 1.28
C SER A 328 -4.51 -6.11 0.11
N VAL A 329 -4.52 -7.44 0.35
CA VAL A 329 -4.92 -8.43 -0.67
C VAL A 329 -6.43 -8.41 -0.82
N ILE A 330 -7.18 -8.33 0.29
CA ILE A 330 -8.64 -8.20 0.30
C ILE A 330 -9.07 -6.89 -0.39
N PHE A 331 -8.37 -5.79 -0.13
CA PHE A 331 -8.53 -4.52 -0.85
C PHE A 331 -8.35 -4.69 -2.36
N SER A 332 -7.30 -5.40 -2.79
CA SER A 332 -7.04 -5.67 -4.21
C SER A 332 -8.12 -6.55 -4.85
N ILE A 333 -8.62 -7.55 -4.11
CA ILE A 333 -9.77 -8.38 -4.54
C ILE A 333 -11.03 -7.51 -4.69
N GLY A 334 -11.28 -6.60 -3.74
CA GLY A 334 -12.37 -5.63 -3.82
C GLY A 334 -12.30 -4.76 -5.08
N ILE A 335 -11.08 -4.34 -5.47
CA ILE A 335 -10.87 -3.60 -6.72
C ILE A 335 -11.27 -4.44 -7.94
N VAL A 336 -10.74 -5.66 -8.04
CA VAL A 336 -10.99 -6.56 -9.18
C VAL A 336 -12.47 -6.89 -9.30
N CYS A 337 -13.12 -7.30 -8.20
CA CYS A 337 -14.54 -7.67 -8.18
C CYS A 337 -15.44 -6.49 -8.55
N SER A 338 -15.17 -5.30 -8.01
CA SER A 338 -15.95 -4.09 -8.30
C SER A 338 -15.76 -3.63 -9.75
N ALA A 339 -14.53 -3.63 -10.27
CA ALA A 339 -14.27 -3.27 -11.67
C ALA A 339 -14.88 -4.29 -12.65
N ALA A 340 -14.86 -5.58 -12.32
CA ALA A 340 -15.54 -6.62 -13.09
C ALA A 340 -17.06 -6.43 -13.11
N MET A 341 -17.65 -6.14 -11.96
CA MET A 341 -19.08 -5.85 -11.84
C MET A 341 -19.47 -4.61 -12.66
N GLN A 342 -18.70 -3.52 -12.56
CA GLN A 342 -18.96 -2.30 -13.32
C GLN A 342 -18.77 -2.51 -14.82
N ASN A 343 -17.77 -3.25 -15.25
CA ASN A 343 -17.59 -3.61 -16.66
C ASN A 343 -18.77 -4.42 -17.20
N TYR A 344 -19.30 -5.34 -16.40
CA TYR A 344 -20.50 -6.09 -16.76
C TYR A 344 -21.74 -5.20 -16.84
N ILE A 345 -21.98 -4.34 -15.84
CA ILE A 345 -23.17 -3.47 -15.77
C ILE A 345 -23.17 -2.43 -16.89
N PHE A 346 -22.04 -1.74 -17.13
CA PHE A 346 -22.00 -0.59 -18.04
C PHE A 346 -21.63 -0.97 -19.47
N ASN A 347 -20.81 -2.01 -19.68
CA ASN A 347 -20.39 -2.42 -21.02
C ASN A 347 -21.05 -3.73 -21.48
N GLY A 348 -21.79 -4.43 -20.63
CA GLY A 348 -22.41 -5.73 -20.97
C GLY A 348 -21.39 -6.86 -21.20
N VAL A 349 -20.10 -6.61 -20.95
CA VAL A 349 -19.01 -7.55 -21.24
C VAL A 349 -18.63 -8.31 -19.98
N LYS A 350 -18.77 -9.63 -20.02
CA LYS A 350 -18.19 -10.50 -18.99
C LYS A 350 -16.66 -10.38 -19.05
N PRO A 351 -15.97 -10.19 -17.92
CA PRO A 351 -14.51 -10.17 -17.88
C PRO A 351 -13.96 -11.43 -18.55
N PHE A 352 -13.02 -11.26 -19.49
CA PHE A 352 -12.41 -12.37 -20.23
C PHE A 352 -13.38 -13.25 -21.03
N ALA A 353 -14.53 -12.71 -21.46
CA ALA A 353 -15.37 -13.40 -22.45
C ALA A 353 -14.52 -13.75 -23.68
N ASN A 354 -14.63 -14.98 -24.16
CA ASN A 354 -13.79 -15.58 -25.22
C ASN A 354 -13.91 -14.90 -26.60
N ASN A 355 -14.73 -13.86 -26.71
CA ASN A 355 -15.07 -13.19 -27.96
C ASN A 355 -14.01 -12.12 -28.32
N GLY A 356 -12.75 -12.54 -28.46
CA GLY A 356 -11.69 -11.71 -29.02
C GLY A 356 -10.69 -11.13 -28.01
N ILE A 357 -10.19 -11.94 -27.06
CA ILE A 357 -8.99 -11.56 -26.29
C ILE A 357 -7.82 -11.42 -27.26
N GLN A 358 -7.53 -10.18 -27.65
CA GLN A 358 -6.40 -9.86 -28.50
C GLN A 358 -5.15 -9.85 -27.64
N PHE A 359 -4.35 -10.90 -27.75
CA PHE A 359 -3.04 -10.92 -27.12
C PHE A 359 -2.13 -9.92 -27.83
N PRO A 360 -1.44 -9.05 -27.08
CA PRO A 360 -0.44 -8.17 -27.66
C PRO A 360 0.70 -9.02 -28.28
N SER A 361 1.41 -8.44 -29.25
CA SER A 361 2.62 -9.08 -29.79
C SER A 361 3.62 -9.37 -28.67
N ASN A 362 4.48 -10.39 -28.87
CA ASN A 362 5.43 -10.84 -27.84
C ASN A 362 6.28 -9.70 -27.26
N LEU A 363 6.68 -8.75 -28.10
CA LEU A 363 7.45 -7.58 -27.69
C LEU A 363 6.65 -6.67 -26.74
N VAL A 364 5.39 -6.39 -27.08
CA VAL A 364 4.50 -5.57 -26.25
C VAL A 364 4.15 -6.30 -24.96
N ALA A 365 3.93 -7.62 -25.01
CA ALA A 365 3.70 -8.44 -23.83
C ALA A 365 4.90 -8.37 -22.86
N LEU A 366 6.11 -8.52 -23.38
CA LEU A 366 7.35 -8.39 -22.61
C LEU A 366 7.48 -6.99 -22.00
N GLN A 367 7.14 -5.94 -22.76
CA GLN A 367 7.10 -4.56 -22.25
C GLN A 367 6.09 -4.40 -21.10
N MET A 368 4.91 -5.01 -21.18
CA MET A 368 3.91 -4.95 -20.09
C MET A 368 4.43 -5.63 -18.82
N VAL A 369 5.06 -6.79 -18.96
CA VAL A 369 5.66 -7.53 -17.83
C VAL A 369 6.84 -6.76 -17.25
N ALA A 370 7.78 -6.30 -18.09
CA ALA A 370 8.96 -5.56 -17.66
C ALA A 370 8.60 -4.21 -17.00
N GLY A 371 7.62 -3.48 -17.56
CA GLY A 371 7.12 -2.25 -16.98
C GLY A 371 6.38 -2.48 -15.66
N GLY A 372 5.59 -3.56 -15.55
CA GLY A 372 4.96 -3.99 -14.30
C GLY A 372 6.00 -4.34 -13.22
N TRP A 373 7.06 -5.06 -13.60
CA TRP A 373 8.19 -5.39 -12.74
C TRP A 373 8.88 -4.13 -12.20
N ALA A 374 9.28 -3.23 -13.10
CA ALA A 374 9.95 -1.97 -12.73
C ALA A 374 9.06 -1.13 -11.81
N MET A 375 7.78 -1.01 -12.14
CA MET A 375 6.81 -0.22 -11.38
C MET A 375 6.62 -0.73 -9.96
N VAL A 376 6.37 -2.03 -9.77
CA VAL A 376 6.13 -2.57 -8.43
C VAL A 376 7.43 -2.61 -7.63
N LEU A 377 8.56 -3.00 -8.23
CA LEU A 377 9.87 -2.91 -7.59
C LEU A 377 10.14 -1.48 -7.10
N GLY A 378 9.95 -0.48 -7.96
CA GLY A 378 10.07 0.94 -7.60
C GLY A 378 9.14 1.35 -6.46
N SER A 379 7.89 0.88 -6.47
CA SER A 379 6.91 1.15 -5.40
C SER A 379 7.30 0.54 -4.04
N ARG A 380 8.04 -0.56 -4.04
CA ARG A 380 8.55 -1.18 -2.81
C ARG A 380 9.80 -0.46 -2.32
N VAL A 381 10.71 -0.11 -3.23
CA VAL A 381 11.91 0.69 -2.94
C VAL A 381 11.53 2.06 -2.35
N ALA A 382 10.54 2.74 -2.92
CA ALA A 382 10.01 4.00 -2.40
C ALA A 382 9.14 3.84 -1.12
N ARG A 383 8.82 2.60 -0.70
CA ARG A 383 7.87 2.26 0.39
C ARG A 383 6.46 2.81 0.19
N GLY A 384 6.03 2.96 -1.07
CA GLY A 384 4.70 3.42 -1.42
C GLY A 384 4.49 3.42 -2.94
N CYS A 385 3.23 3.34 -3.36
CA CYS A 385 2.85 3.52 -4.77
C CYS A 385 2.30 4.94 -5.02
N THR A 386 1.85 5.17 -6.24
CA THR A 386 1.23 6.42 -6.69
C THR A 386 0.09 6.89 -5.79
N SER A 387 -0.80 5.99 -5.33
CA SER A 387 -1.86 6.39 -4.38
C SER A 387 -1.31 6.66 -2.98
N GLY A 388 -0.33 5.89 -2.52
CA GLY A 388 0.31 6.08 -1.22
C GLY A 388 1.08 7.40 -1.09
N HIS A 389 1.86 7.78 -2.11
CA HIS A 389 2.61 9.04 -2.11
C HIS A 389 1.81 10.21 -2.69
N GLY A 390 1.09 10.02 -3.79
CA GLY A 390 0.39 11.09 -4.50
C GLY A 390 -0.97 11.45 -3.90
N ILE A 391 -1.69 10.51 -3.28
CA ILE A 391 -2.96 10.80 -2.62
C ILE A 391 -2.71 10.98 -1.13
N SER A 392 -2.43 9.91 -0.39
CA SER A 392 -2.32 9.97 1.07
C SER A 392 -1.06 10.68 1.56
N GLY A 393 0.05 10.62 0.82
CA GLY A 393 1.35 11.17 1.20
C GLY A 393 1.46 12.68 1.03
N LEU A 394 1.01 13.20 -0.11
CA LEU A 394 0.91 14.64 -0.37
C LEU A 394 -0.12 15.30 0.55
N SER A 395 -1.23 14.64 0.86
CA SER A 395 -2.21 15.09 1.86
C SER A 395 -1.63 15.19 3.28
N LYS A 396 -0.50 14.54 3.55
CA LYS A 396 0.26 14.64 4.82
C LYS A 396 1.47 15.58 4.72
N PHE A 397 1.67 16.25 3.58
CA PHE A 397 2.78 17.19 3.36
C PHE A 397 4.19 16.61 3.56
N SER A 398 4.33 15.32 3.28
CA SER A 398 5.56 14.58 3.48
C SER A 398 6.57 14.86 2.36
N LEU A 399 7.77 15.37 2.70
CA LEU A 399 8.89 15.58 1.78
C LEU A 399 9.26 14.32 0.96
N PRO A 400 9.40 13.12 1.57
CA PRO A 400 9.61 11.89 0.81
C PRO A 400 8.56 11.66 -0.29
N SER A 401 7.30 12.00 -0.02
CA SER A 401 6.21 11.81 -0.98
C SER A 401 6.26 12.84 -2.10
N LEU A 402 6.69 14.06 -1.82
CA LEU A 402 6.95 15.07 -2.85
C LEU A 402 8.07 14.63 -3.79
N VAL A 403 9.20 14.16 -3.24
CA VAL A 403 10.35 13.69 -4.04
C VAL A 403 9.96 12.47 -4.89
N THR A 404 9.28 11.48 -4.32
CA THR A 404 8.82 10.31 -5.08
C THR A 404 7.84 10.71 -6.18
N THR A 405 6.90 11.62 -5.90
CA THR A 405 5.90 12.03 -6.89
C THR A 405 6.53 12.85 -8.01
N ALA A 406 7.41 13.81 -7.69
CA ALA A 406 8.11 14.62 -8.67
C ALA A 406 8.98 13.77 -9.61
N SER A 407 9.73 12.81 -9.05
CA SER A 407 10.55 11.89 -9.84
C SER A 407 9.72 10.93 -10.69
N MET A 408 8.58 10.44 -10.17
CA MET A 408 7.63 9.63 -10.92
C MET A 408 7.08 10.35 -12.16
N PHE A 409 6.59 11.59 -11.99
CA PHE A 409 6.12 12.37 -13.13
C PHE A 409 7.26 12.76 -14.08
N GLY A 410 8.42 13.17 -13.54
CA GLY A 410 9.59 13.52 -14.34
C GLY A 410 10.04 12.40 -15.26
N MET A 411 10.20 11.18 -14.73
CA MET A 411 10.57 10.02 -15.55
C MET A 411 9.45 9.62 -16.51
N GLY A 412 8.17 9.69 -16.10
CA GLY A 412 7.06 9.36 -16.99
C GLY A 412 6.98 10.28 -18.21
N ILE A 413 7.19 11.59 -18.01
CA ILE A 413 7.27 12.60 -19.08
C ILE A 413 8.48 12.31 -19.99
N ALA A 414 9.67 12.11 -19.40
CA ALA A 414 10.88 11.81 -20.16
C ALA A 414 10.74 10.52 -21.00
N SER A 415 10.22 9.45 -20.40
CA SER A 415 9.99 8.16 -21.08
C SER A 415 8.99 8.31 -22.24
N THR A 416 7.93 9.08 -22.04
CA THR A 416 6.93 9.34 -23.08
C THR A 416 7.50 10.17 -24.23
N ALA A 417 8.38 11.13 -23.93
CA ALA A 417 9.09 11.88 -24.96
C ALA A 417 10.03 10.99 -25.78
N MET A 418 10.73 10.05 -25.13
CA MET A 418 11.62 9.10 -25.81
C MET A 418 10.88 8.09 -26.69
N LEU A 419 9.70 7.62 -26.25
CA LEU A 419 8.90 6.63 -27.00
C LEU A 419 8.11 7.21 -28.18
N ARG A 420 8.05 8.53 -28.32
CA ARG A 420 7.36 9.22 -29.42
C ARG A 420 8.26 9.48 -30.64
N HIS A 421 9.57 9.31 -30.47
CA HIS A 421 10.57 9.31 -31.52
C HIS A 421 10.97 7.87 -31.83
#